data_AF-X0X6L7-F1
#
_entry.id   AF-X0X6L7-F1
#
_cell.length_a   1.000
_cell.length_b   1.000
_cell.length_c   1.000
_cell.angle_alpha   90.00
_cell.angle_beta   90.00
_cell.angle_gamma   90.00
#
_symmetry.space_group_name_H-M   'P 1'
#
loop_
_entity.id
_entity.type
_entity.pdbx_description
1 polymer ?
#
loop_
_entity_poly.entity_id
_entity_poly.type
_entity_poly.pdbx_seq_one_letter_code
_entity_poly.pdbx_strand_id
1 'polypeptide(L)'
;AQFLKAEVLFSYEHTSNYRIADRTHEKLLAEVSEEDFVPYQLPGRIRCDELEEFIKKQKVDIKNRDGKTALQKYIEPVVPDAQQFVEKLADFVHIEAKLPALEKNYLPAEPIKIPVEQSRKQIIDYLQQVRRSNPTADLAFYTYRDMESCDWEPFIKAAVERNPVSIQMANSMPPEEVYAWLEQMKNISIYDGKRLAQPDEVANYKTGDGLEKAFLLVNVIRQRDPEQDIKITVDNNDVVLKEKSEYRFVSDKGFEKQISIPA
;
A
#
# COMPACT_ATOMS: atom_id res chain seq x y z
N ALA A 1 -2.23 34.11 26.96
CA ALA A 1 -2.56 33.04 25.98
C ALA A 1 -1.36 32.11 25.91
N GLN A 2 -1.61 30.80 25.86
CA GLN A 2 -0.59 29.78 25.61
C GLN A 2 -0.70 29.32 24.16
N PHE A 3 0.42 28.97 23.55
CA PHE A 3 0.50 28.55 22.15
C PHE A 3 1.22 27.22 22.05
N LEU A 4 0.80 26.41 21.09
CA LEU A 4 1.34 25.08 20.83
C LEU A 4 1.57 24.93 19.33
N LYS A 5 2.64 24.23 18.97
CA LYS A 5 2.89 23.82 17.58
C LYS A 5 1.86 22.78 17.15
N ALA A 6 1.23 22.96 15.99
CA ALA A 6 0.26 21.99 15.47
C ALA A 6 0.86 20.58 15.33
N GLU A 7 2.11 20.46 14.89
CA GLU A 7 2.82 19.18 14.78
C GLU A 7 2.96 18.42 16.11
N VAL A 8 3.08 19.15 17.23
CA VAL A 8 3.12 18.54 18.56
C VAL A 8 1.74 18.01 18.91
N LEU A 9 0.69 18.81 18.69
CA LEU A 9 -0.68 18.34 18.94
C LEU A 9 -1.05 17.12 18.08
N PHE A 10 -0.58 17.05 16.83
CA PHE A 10 -0.78 15.87 15.96
C PHE A 10 -0.08 14.61 16.50
N SER A 11 1.07 14.74 17.17
CA SER A 11 1.71 13.60 17.82
C SER A 11 0.88 13.04 18.99
N TYR A 12 0.25 13.92 19.78
CA TYR A 12 -0.67 13.51 20.84
C TYR A 12 -1.91 12.79 20.28
N GLU A 13 -2.47 13.28 19.17
CA GLU A 13 -3.60 12.63 18.48
C GLU A 13 -3.28 11.19 18.06
N HIS A 14 -2.03 10.88 17.72
CA HIS A 14 -1.64 9.52 17.30
C HIS A 14 -1.73 8.49 18.43
N THR A 15 -1.62 8.95 19.68
CA THR A 15 -1.67 8.10 20.89
C THR A 15 -2.95 8.25 21.68
N SER A 16 -3.84 9.17 21.28
CA SER A 16 -5.07 9.51 21.98
C SER A 16 -6.32 9.04 21.23
N ASN A 17 -7.44 8.93 21.96
CA ASN A 17 -8.75 8.75 21.36
C ASN A 17 -9.40 10.08 20.92
N TYR A 18 -8.75 11.21 21.19
CA TYR A 18 -9.23 12.55 20.87
C TYR A 18 -8.57 13.11 19.60
N ARG A 19 -9.29 13.97 18.88
CA ARG A 19 -8.90 14.47 17.56
C ARG A 19 -8.80 15.98 17.54
N ILE A 20 -7.88 16.51 16.72
CA ILE A 20 -7.72 17.96 16.53
C ILE A 20 -8.93 18.56 15.82
N ALA A 21 -9.46 17.87 14.81
CA ALA A 21 -10.48 18.41 13.90
C ALA A 21 -11.92 17.98 14.26
N ASP A 22 -12.21 17.68 15.53
CA ASP A 22 -13.57 17.33 15.97
C ASP A 22 -13.94 17.93 17.34
N ARG A 23 -15.12 17.55 17.86
CA ARG A 23 -15.67 18.01 19.14
C ARG A 23 -14.85 17.63 20.39
N THR A 24 -13.82 16.82 20.24
CA THR A 24 -12.94 16.37 21.34
C THR A 24 -11.64 17.17 21.43
N HIS A 25 -11.47 18.19 20.58
CA HIS A 25 -10.29 19.06 20.55
C HIS A 25 -9.87 19.59 21.94
N GLU A 26 -10.81 20.09 22.74
CA GLU A 26 -10.51 20.59 24.10
C GLU A 26 -9.96 19.50 25.03
N LYS A 27 -10.42 18.25 24.86
CA LYS A 27 -9.92 17.12 25.64
C LYS A 27 -8.51 16.74 25.22
N LEU A 28 -8.22 16.80 23.91
CA LEU A 28 -6.87 16.58 23.40
C LEU A 28 -5.90 17.63 23.94
N LEU A 29 -6.30 18.91 23.97
CA LEU A 29 -5.49 19.97 24.56
C LEU A 29 -5.20 19.75 26.05
N ALA A 30 -6.14 19.17 26.79
CA ALA A 30 -5.97 18.85 28.20
C ALA A 30 -4.98 17.69 28.46
N GLU A 31 -4.64 16.89 27.44
CA GLU A 31 -3.64 15.83 27.53
C GLU A 31 -2.22 16.31 27.22
N VAL A 32 -2.07 17.52 26.66
CA VAL A 32 -0.76 18.09 26.31
C VAL A 32 -0.02 18.51 27.58
N SER A 33 1.26 18.19 27.66
CA SER A 33 2.12 18.61 28.76
C SER A 33 2.22 20.14 28.84
N GLU A 34 2.19 20.71 30.05
CA GLU A 34 2.39 22.16 30.24
C GLU A 34 3.73 22.65 29.67
N GLU A 35 4.75 21.79 29.61
CA GLU A 35 6.08 22.09 29.08
C GLU A 35 6.10 22.29 27.56
N ASP A 36 5.11 21.76 26.83
CA ASP A 36 5.03 21.90 25.37
C ASP A 36 4.39 23.23 24.95
N PHE A 37 3.73 23.92 25.88
CA PHE A 37 3.15 25.24 25.63
C PHE A 37 4.18 26.35 25.74
N VAL A 38 4.08 27.33 24.85
CA VAL A 38 4.87 28.56 24.89
C VAL A 38 3.98 29.79 25.15
N PRO A 39 4.48 30.82 25.84
CA PRO A 39 3.68 32.00 26.20
C PRO A 39 3.59 33.06 25.08
N TYR A 40 4.10 32.77 23.88
CA TYR A 40 4.17 33.71 22.76
C TYR A 40 3.71 33.08 21.45
N GLN A 41 3.18 33.90 20.55
CA GLN A 41 2.85 33.46 19.20
C GLN A 41 4.11 33.02 18.46
N LEU A 42 4.05 31.85 17.84
CA LEU A 42 5.17 31.34 17.07
C LEU A 42 5.30 32.13 15.76
N PRO A 43 6.44 32.81 15.51
CA PRO A 43 6.60 33.65 14.34
C PRO A 43 6.60 32.83 13.05
N GLY A 44 6.08 33.41 11.97
CA GLY A 44 6.02 32.76 10.66
C GLY A 44 5.05 31.57 10.62
N ARG A 45 4.00 31.58 11.45
CA ARG A 45 2.99 30.52 11.50
C ARG A 45 1.59 31.10 11.49
N ILE A 46 0.68 30.36 10.87
CA ILE A 46 -0.75 30.69 10.88
C ILE A 46 -1.35 30.16 12.19
N ARG A 47 -2.12 31.01 12.85
CA ARG A 47 -2.92 30.64 14.02
C ARG A 47 -4.19 29.93 13.57
N CYS A 48 -4.37 28.67 13.97
CA CYS A 48 -5.52 27.86 13.57
C CYS A 48 -6.85 28.45 14.05
N ASP A 49 -6.89 29.03 15.25
CA ASP A 49 -8.08 29.67 15.81
C ASP A 49 -8.47 30.94 15.03
N GLU A 50 -7.50 31.77 14.68
CA GLU A 50 -7.74 32.95 13.82
C GLU A 50 -8.16 32.56 12.40
N LEU A 51 -7.57 31.50 11.85
CA LEU A 51 -7.95 30.97 10.54
C LEU A 51 -9.38 30.44 10.55
N GLU A 52 -9.77 29.70 11.59
CA GLU A 52 -11.13 29.19 11.74
C GLU A 52 -12.15 30.33 11.88
N GLU A 53 -11.84 31.35 12.68
CA GLU A 53 -12.67 32.55 12.77
C GLU A 53 -12.79 33.28 11.42
N PHE A 54 -11.69 33.43 10.70
CA PHE A 54 -11.66 34.06 9.38
C PHE A 54 -12.55 33.30 8.39
N ILE A 55 -12.41 31.98 8.30
CA ILE A 55 -13.22 31.13 7.43
C ILE A 55 -14.71 31.25 7.79
N LYS A 56 -15.07 31.20 9.08
CA LYS A 56 -16.46 31.33 9.55
C LYS A 56 -17.06 32.70 9.24
N LYS A 57 -16.31 33.78 9.49
CA LYS A 57 -16.79 35.17 9.31
C LYS A 57 -16.93 35.54 7.84
N GLN A 58 -15.92 35.23 7.02
CA GLN A 58 -15.92 35.55 5.59
C GLN A 58 -16.66 34.52 4.73
N LYS A 59 -17.07 33.39 5.31
CA LYS A 59 -17.68 32.25 4.60
C LYS A 59 -16.85 31.86 3.38
N VAL A 60 -15.55 31.69 3.59
CA VAL A 60 -14.60 31.38 2.53
C VAL A 60 -15.00 30.07 1.85
N ASP A 61 -15.23 30.14 0.55
CA ASP A 61 -15.44 28.98 -0.30
C ASP A 61 -14.45 29.02 -1.46
N ILE A 62 -13.48 28.11 -1.41
CA ILE A 62 -12.38 28.03 -2.38
C ILE A 62 -12.81 27.49 -3.75
N LYS A 63 -14.08 27.12 -3.93
CA LYS A 63 -14.64 26.80 -5.25
C LYS A 63 -14.95 28.05 -6.07
N ASN A 64 -15.16 29.20 -5.42
CA ASN A 64 -15.43 30.46 -6.08
C ASN A 64 -14.21 31.41 -6.03
N ARG A 65 -14.18 32.37 -6.96
CA ARG A 65 -13.03 33.27 -7.13
C ARG A 65 -12.78 34.16 -5.91
N ASP A 66 -13.86 34.63 -5.28
CA ASP A 66 -13.77 35.57 -4.17
C ASP A 66 -13.22 34.88 -2.91
N GLY A 67 -13.64 33.63 -2.64
CA GLY A 67 -13.10 32.81 -1.56
C GLY A 67 -11.65 32.41 -1.79
N LYS A 68 -11.26 32.04 -3.02
CA LYS A 68 -9.83 31.83 -3.37
C LYS A 68 -9.00 33.07 -3.07
N THR A 69 -9.47 34.24 -3.51
CA THR A 69 -8.78 35.52 -3.32
C THR A 69 -8.68 35.89 -1.83
N ALA A 70 -9.74 35.68 -1.06
CA ALA A 70 -9.77 35.95 0.37
C ALA A 70 -8.77 35.06 1.13
N LEU A 71 -8.77 33.76 0.85
CA LEU A 71 -7.85 32.81 1.50
C LEU A 71 -6.40 33.08 1.11
N GLN A 72 -6.13 33.35 -0.17
CA GLN A 72 -4.79 33.69 -0.65
C GLN A 72 -4.22 34.88 0.12
N LYS A 73 -4.96 35.99 0.20
CA LYS A 73 -4.54 37.19 0.93
C LYS A 73 -4.29 36.93 2.42
N TYR A 74 -5.06 36.04 3.03
CA TYR A 74 -4.91 35.69 4.44
C TYR A 74 -3.60 34.92 4.70
N ILE A 75 -3.22 33.99 3.82
CA ILE A 75 -2.06 33.12 4.03
C ILE A 75 -0.75 33.66 3.42
N GLU A 76 -0.83 34.59 2.46
CA GLU A 76 0.31 35.21 1.77
C GLU A 76 1.45 35.72 2.68
N PRO A 77 1.18 36.27 3.87
CA PRO A 77 2.25 36.69 4.79
C PRO A 77 3.11 35.54 5.35
N VAL A 78 2.63 34.29 5.26
CA VAL A 78 3.25 33.12 5.91
C VAL A 78 3.62 32.02 4.90
N VAL A 79 2.79 31.81 3.88
CA VAL A 79 2.93 30.71 2.91
C VAL A 79 3.54 31.25 1.63
N PRO A 80 4.77 30.83 1.27
CA PRO A 80 5.35 31.12 -0.04
C PRO A 80 4.45 30.57 -1.16
N ASP A 81 4.34 31.30 -2.27
CA ASP A 81 3.48 30.95 -3.40
C ASP A 81 2.02 30.63 -2.99
N ALA A 82 1.44 31.48 -2.13
CA ALA A 82 0.07 31.35 -1.64
C ALA A 82 -0.97 31.11 -2.74
N GLN A 83 -0.77 31.67 -3.94
CA GLN A 83 -1.64 31.40 -5.09
C GLN A 83 -1.65 29.91 -5.46
N GLN A 84 -0.46 29.33 -5.67
CA GLN A 84 -0.34 27.91 -6.03
C GLN A 84 -0.88 27.02 -4.91
N PHE A 85 -0.64 27.38 -3.65
CA PHE A 85 -1.19 26.66 -2.50
C PHE A 85 -2.72 26.61 -2.55
N VAL A 86 -3.39 27.75 -2.75
CA VAL A 86 -4.86 27.81 -2.81
C VAL A 86 -5.41 27.06 -4.02
N GLU A 87 -4.72 27.09 -5.16
CA GLU A 87 -5.08 26.29 -6.34
C GLU A 87 -5.04 24.79 -6.04
N LYS A 88 -3.92 24.29 -5.51
CA LYS A 88 -3.76 22.88 -5.12
C LYS A 88 -4.76 22.46 -4.05
N LEU A 89 -5.05 23.33 -3.08
CA LEU A 89 -6.04 23.06 -2.04
C LEU A 89 -7.44 22.94 -2.65
N ALA A 90 -7.81 23.82 -3.59
CA ALA A 90 -9.08 23.75 -4.28
C ALA A 90 -9.24 22.44 -5.06
N ASP A 91 -8.19 21.99 -5.75
CA ASP A 91 -8.17 20.71 -6.45
C ASP A 91 -8.25 19.52 -5.48
N PHE A 92 -7.58 19.60 -4.33
CA PHE A 92 -7.58 18.55 -3.32
C PHE A 92 -8.95 18.36 -2.65
N VAL A 93 -9.65 19.44 -2.31
CA VAL A 93 -10.97 19.34 -1.66
C VAL A 93 -12.11 19.10 -2.65
N HIS A 94 -11.88 19.32 -3.95
CA HIS A 94 -12.89 19.15 -4.99
C HIS A 94 -12.74 17.79 -5.66
N ILE A 95 -13.40 16.79 -5.08
CA ILE A 95 -13.45 15.44 -5.64
C ILE A 95 -14.65 15.32 -6.57
N GLU A 96 -14.40 15.28 -7.88
CA GLU A 96 -15.39 14.84 -8.87
C GLU A 96 -15.33 13.33 -9.03
N ALA A 97 -16.35 12.64 -8.52
CA ALA A 97 -16.47 11.21 -8.69
C ALA A 97 -16.65 10.88 -10.19
N LYS A 98 -15.64 10.22 -10.78
CA LYS A 98 -15.76 9.58 -12.09
C LYS A 98 -16.55 8.29 -11.94
N LEU A 99 -17.86 8.43 -11.74
CA LEU A 99 -18.76 7.29 -11.75
C LEU A 99 -18.82 6.73 -13.17
N PRO A 100 -18.86 5.40 -13.32
CA PRO A 100 -19.09 4.84 -14.63
C PRO A 100 -20.49 5.26 -15.13
N ALA A 101 -20.63 5.46 -16.44
CA ALA A 101 -21.87 5.90 -17.06
C ALA A 101 -23.06 5.04 -16.62
N LEU A 102 -24.23 5.65 -16.43
CA LEU A 102 -25.46 4.94 -16.07
C LEU A 102 -25.86 3.91 -17.14
N GLU A 103 -25.50 4.19 -18.40
CA GLU A 103 -25.69 3.31 -19.55
C GLU A 103 -24.54 2.30 -19.65
N LYS A 104 -24.49 1.34 -18.72
CA LYS A 104 -23.55 0.21 -18.83
C LYS A 104 -24.13 -0.90 -19.68
N ASN A 105 -23.36 -1.35 -20.67
CA ASN A 105 -23.58 -2.62 -21.33
C ASN A 105 -23.05 -3.75 -20.44
N TYR A 106 -23.94 -4.36 -19.67
CA TYR A 106 -23.60 -5.58 -18.94
C TYR A 106 -23.46 -6.73 -19.94
N LEU A 107 -22.26 -7.29 -20.03
CA LEU A 107 -22.05 -8.53 -20.79
C LEU A 107 -22.42 -9.69 -19.85
N PRO A 108 -23.54 -10.40 -20.09
CA PRO A 108 -23.88 -11.57 -19.29
C PRO A 108 -22.85 -12.65 -19.56
N ALA A 109 -22.21 -13.15 -18.50
CA ALA A 109 -21.44 -14.38 -18.57
C ALA A 109 -22.35 -15.55 -18.18
N GLU A 110 -22.18 -16.68 -18.85
CA GLU A 110 -22.87 -17.92 -18.47
C GLU A 110 -22.59 -18.25 -17.00
N PRO A 111 -23.63 -18.52 -16.17
CA PRO A 111 -23.44 -18.86 -14.77
C PRO A 111 -22.51 -20.07 -14.59
N ILE A 112 -21.57 -19.95 -13.65
CA ILE A 112 -20.69 -21.05 -13.26
C ILE A 112 -21.54 -22.12 -12.55
N LYS A 113 -21.54 -23.35 -13.05
CA LYS A 113 -22.30 -24.47 -12.49
C LYS A 113 -21.37 -25.45 -11.79
N ILE A 114 -21.40 -25.48 -10.46
CA ILE A 114 -20.61 -26.40 -9.64
C ILE A 114 -21.56 -27.27 -8.80
N PRO A 115 -22.00 -28.45 -9.31
CA PRO A 115 -22.76 -29.44 -8.56
C PRO A 115 -21.98 -29.98 -7.35
N VAL A 116 -22.69 -30.39 -6.29
CA VAL A 116 -22.08 -30.87 -5.04
C VAL A 116 -21.37 -32.23 -5.18
N GLU A 117 -21.66 -32.95 -6.26
CA GLU A 117 -21.09 -34.26 -6.56
C GLU A 117 -19.71 -34.16 -7.24
N GLN A 118 -19.32 -32.96 -7.68
CA GLN A 118 -18.01 -32.76 -8.31
C GLN A 118 -16.89 -32.77 -7.27
N SER A 119 -15.84 -33.57 -7.55
CA SER A 119 -14.57 -33.50 -6.83
C SER A 119 -13.85 -32.18 -7.10
N ARG A 120 -12.93 -31.80 -6.20
CA ARG A 120 -12.05 -30.61 -6.38
C ARG A 120 -11.39 -30.57 -7.76
N LYS A 121 -10.88 -31.71 -8.24
CA LYS A 121 -10.23 -31.79 -9.56
C LYS A 121 -11.22 -31.49 -10.68
N GLN A 122 -12.40 -32.09 -10.66
CA GLN A 122 -13.44 -31.83 -11.65
C GLN A 122 -13.88 -30.36 -11.67
N ILE A 123 -13.94 -29.71 -10.51
CA ILE A 123 -14.24 -28.28 -10.41
C ILE A 123 -13.13 -27.44 -11.05
N ILE A 124 -11.86 -27.72 -10.73
CA ILE A 124 -10.71 -27.01 -11.31
C ILE A 124 -10.69 -27.20 -12.84
N ASP A 125 -10.84 -28.42 -13.33
CA ASP A 125 -10.84 -28.75 -14.75
C ASP A 125 -11.99 -28.02 -15.49
N TYR A 126 -13.20 -28.00 -14.90
CA TYR A 126 -14.34 -27.27 -15.45
C TYR A 126 -14.09 -25.75 -15.51
N LEU A 127 -13.59 -25.17 -14.41
CA LEU A 127 -13.27 -23.74 -14.37
C LEU A 127 -12.17 -23.36 -15.39
N GLN A 128 -11.16 -24.22 -15.57
CA GLN A 128 -10.13 -24.05 -16.60
C GLN A 128 -10.72 -24.01 -18.00
N GLN A 129 -11.75 -24.81 -18.29
CA GLN A 129 -12.40 -24.83 -19.60
C GLN A 129 -13.18 -23.54 -19.87
N VAL A 130 -13.90 -23.01 -18.87
CA VAL A 130 -14.79 -21.84 -19.07
C VAL A 130 -14.11 -20.48 -18.88
N ARG A 131 -12.88 -20.44 -18.34
CA ARG A 131 -12.20 -19.16 -18.00
C ARG A 131 -12.02 -18.20 -19.18
N ARG A 132 -11.88 -18.71 -20.41
CA ARG A 132 -11.74 -17.87 -21.61
C ARG A 132 -12.98 -17.02 -21.93
N SER A 133 -14.15 -17.48 -21.50
CA SER A 133 -15.44 -16.82 -21.76
C SER A 133 -16.13 -16.34 -20.48
N ASN A 134 -15.54 -16.57 -19.31
CA ASN A 134 -16.09 -16.18 -18.02
C ASN A 134 -15.00 -15.51 -17.16
N PRO A 135 -15.02 -14.17 -17.03
CA PRO A 135 -14.02 -13.43 -16.26
C PRO A 135 -13.94 -13.84 -14.79
N THR A 136 -15.06 -14.23 -14.17
CA THR A 136 -15.07 -14.69 -12.77
C THR A 136 -14.30 -16.00 -12.62
N ALA A 137 -14.48 -16.94 -13.56
CA ALA A 137 -13.71 -18.18 -13.58
C ALA A 137 -12.22 -17.92 -13.82
N ASP A 138 -11.86 -16.94 -14.66
CA ASP A 138 -10.47 -16.53 -14.88
C ASP A 138 -9.82 -15.95 -13.63
N LEU A 139 -10.48 -14.98 -12.98
CA LEU A 139 -10.02 -14.35 -11.74
C LEU A 139 -9.85 -15.34 -10.58
N ALA A 140 -10.62 -16.43 -10.58
CA ALA A 140 -10.47 -17.49 -9.58
C ALA A 140 -9.09 -18.15 -9.63
N PHE A 141 -8.47 -18.30 -10.81
CA PHE A 141 -7.12 -18.86 -10.93
C PHE A 141 -6.03 -17.91 -10.43
N TYR A 142 -6.20 -16.60 -10.61
CA TYR A 142 -5.32 -15.60 -10.00
C TYR A 142 -5.40 -15.64 -8.46
N THR A 143 -6.61 -15.80 -7.91
CA THR A 143 -6.82 -15.93 -6.46
C THR A 143 -6.27 -17.25 -5.92
N TYR A 144 -6.44 -18.33 -6.69
CA TYR A 144 -5.89 -19.65 -6.38
C TYR A 144 -4.35 -19.71 -6.50
N ARG A 145 -3.76 -18.71 -7.18
CA ARG A 145 -2.34 -18.55 -7.50
C ARG A 145 -1.82 -19.72 -8.32
N ASP A 146 -2.57 -20.08 -9.35
CA ASP A 146 -2.11 -21.03 -10.36
C ASP A 146 -1.06 -20.37 -11.25
N MET A 147 0.20 -20.42 -10.79
CA MET A 147 1.31 -19.79 -11.48
C MET A 147 1.73 -20.55 -12.75
N GLU A 148 1.18 -21.74 -12.99
CA GLU A 148 1.42 -22.46 -14.24
C GLU A 148 0.59 -21.89 -15.40
N SER A 149 -0.64 -21.45 -15.12
CA SER A 149 -1.58 -21.02 -16.16
C SER A 149 -1.86 -19.52 -16.21
N CYS A 150 -1.52 -18.76 -15.17
CA CYS A 150 -1.80 -17.33 -15.07
C CYS A 150 -0.59 -16.46 -15.40
N ASP A 151 -0.88 -15.21 -15.76
CA ASP A 151 0.14 -14.16 -15.75
C ASP A 151 0.62 -13.92 -14.31
N TRP A 152 1.93 -13.76 -14.16
CA TRP A 152 2.56 -13.53 -12.86
C TRP A 152 2.55 -12.07 -12.46
N GLU A 153 2.35 -11.13 -13.40
CA GLU A 153 2.43 -9.70 -13.10
C GLU A 153 1.53 -9.29 -11.91
N PRO A 154 0.26 -9.72 -11.81
CA PRO A 154 -0.57 -9.39 -10.65
C PRO A 154 -0.04 -9.96 -9.33
N PHE A 155 0.52 -11.18 -9.37
CA PHE A 155 1.13 -11.81 -8.19
C PHE A 155 2.39 -11.08 -7.75
N ILE A 156 3.27 -10.74 -8.70
CA ILE A 156 4.53 -10.03 -8.45
C ILE A 156 4.24 -8.65 -7.87
N LYS A 157 3.30 -7.91 -8.47
CA LYS A 157 2.89 -6.60 -7.95
C LYS A 157 2.40 -6.70 -6.52
N ALA A 158 1.56 -7.68 -6.21
CA ALA A 158 1.11 -7.91 -4.83
C ALA A 158 2.28 -8.28 -3.91
N ALA A 159 3.18 -9.17 -4.33
CA ALA A 159 4.36 -9.60 -3.58
C ALA A 159 5.24 -8.42 -3.17
N VAL A 160 5.44 -7.47 -4.08
CA VAL A 160 6.37 -6.35 -3.90
C VAL A 160 5.73 -5.13 -3.21
N GLU A 161 4.42 -4.91 -3.35
CA GLU A 161 3.79 -3.67 -2.88
C GLU A 161 2.84 -3.84 -1.69
N ARG A 162 2.42 -5.07 -1.36
CA ARG A 162 1.30 -5.32 -0.44
C ARG A 162 1.61 -6.30 0.69
N ASN A 163 2.86 -6.35 1.13
CA ASN A 163 3.33 -7.29 2.16
C ASN A 163 4.03 -6.55 3.32
N PRO A 164 3.29 -5.86 4.20
CA PRO A 164 3.87 -5.08 5.30
C PRO A 164 4.43 -5.94 6.43
N VAL A 165 3.94 -7.17 6.64
CA VAL A 165 4.38 -8.00 7.77
C VAL A 165 5.82 -8.48 7.57
N SER A 166 6.16 -8.91 6.36
CA SER A 166 7.52 -9.31 6.01
C SER A 166 8.52 -8.15 6.14
N ILE A 167 8.12 -6.94 5.77
CA ILE A 167 8.91 -5.71 6.00
C ILE A 167 9.11 -5.49 7.50
N GLN A 168 8.04 -5.55 8.29
CA GLN A 168 8.10 -5.35 9.74
C GLN A 168 8.98 -6.40 10.43
N MET A 169 8.91 -7.66 10.00
CA MET A 169 9.72 -8.75 10.56
C MET A 169 11.21 -8.64 10.18
N ALA A 170 11.51 -8.19 8.96
CA ALA A 170 12.88 -7.89 8.55
C ALA A 170 13.45 -6.65 9.28
N ASN A 171 12.60 -5.73 9.72
CA ASN A 171 12.97 -4.54 10.51
C ASN A 171 14.19 -3.81 9.89
N SER A 172 15.26 -3.63 10.66
CA SER A 172 16.51 -2.97 10.24
C SER A 172 17.58 -3.92 9.70
N MET A 173 17.32 -5.23 9.55
CA MET A 173 18.30 -6.21 9.06
C MET A 173 18.73 -5.86 7.64
N PRO A 174 20.00 -5.64 7.28
CA PRO A 174 20.42 -5.44 5.89
C PRO A 174 20.06 -6.65 4.99
N PRO A 175 20.02 -6.49 3.64
CA PRO A 175 19.61 -7.56 2.72
C PRO A 175 20.33 -8.90 2.95
N GLU A 176 21.61 -8.88 3.31
CA GLU A 176 22.41 -10.08 3.60
C GLU A 176 21.95 -10.79 4.87
N GLU A 177 21.55 -10.05 5.90
CA GLU A 177 20.98 -10.62 7.13
C GLU A 177 19.57 -11.18 6.89
N VAL A 178 18.77 -10.52 6.05
CA VAL A 178 17.45 -11.03 5.64
C VAL A 178 17.61 -12.33 4.86
N TYR A 179 18.58 -12.40 3.96
CA TYR A 179 18.91 -13.63 3.25
C TYR A 179 19.29 -14.76 4.21
N ALA A 180 20.21 -14.52 5.14
CA ALA A 180 20.61 -15.51 6.15
C ALA A 180 19.43 -15.96 7.03
N TRP A 181 18.51 -15.05 7.37
CA TRP A 181 17.28 -15.38 8.08
C TRP A 181 16.35 -16.29 7.26
N LEU A 182 16.21 -16.05 5.95
CA LEU A 182 15.41 -16.89 5.05
C LEU A 182 16.01 -18.27 4.84
N GLU A 183 17.33 -18.40 4.83
CA GLU A 183 18.02 -19.70 4.76
C GLU A 183 17.74 -20.58 5.98
N GLN A 184 17.51 -19.99 7.15
CA GLN A 184 17.16 -20.72 8.37
C GLN A 184 15.72 -21.26 8.38
N MET A 185 14.85 -20.76 7.49
CA MET A 185 13.47 -21.25 7.38
C MET A 185 13.40 -22.58 6.64
N LYS A 186 12.42 -23.42 6.99
CA LYS A 186 12.14 -24.65 6.24
C LYS A 186 11.88 -24.33 4.77
N ASN A 187 12.52 -25.09 3.87
CA ASN A 187 12.40 -24.89 2.43
C ASN A 187 11.18 -25.64 1.87
N ILE A 188 10.00 -25.35 2.42
CA ILE A 188 8.76 -26.03 2.07
C ILE A 188 7.65 -24.98 1.98
N SER A 189 7.03 -24.87 0.81
CA SER A 189 5.86 -24.03 0.61
C SER A 189 4.66 -24.56 1.40
N ILE A 190 3.83 -23.64 1.92
CA ILE A 190 2.52 -24.00 2.49
C ILE A 190 1.49 -24.42 1.42
N TYR A 191 1.84 -24.24 0.14
CA TYR A 191 1.00 -24.61 -0.99
C TYR A 191 1.58 -25.77 -1.78
N ASP A 192 0.68 -26.64 -2.22
CA ASP A 192 0.94 -27.76 -3.11
C ASP A 192 1.15 -27.31 -4.56
N GLY A 193 1.89 -28.14 -5.32
CA GLY A 193 2.11 -27.93 -6.75
C GLY A 193 2.75 -26.58 -7.08
N LYS A 194 2.38 -26.03 -8.24
CA LYS A 194 2.91 -24.78 -8.81
C LYS A 194 2.23 -23.51 -8.28
N ARG A 195 1.83 -23.53 -7.01
CA ARG A 195 1.26 -22.38 -6.30
C ARG A 195 2.31 -21.74 -5.42
N LEU A 196 2.23 -20.42 -5.23
CA LEU A 196 3.21 -19.65 -4.47
C LEU A 196 2.59 -18.91 -3.29
N ALA A 197 3.30 -18.93 -2.16
CA ALA A 197 3.06 -18.08 -1.01
C ALA A 197 3.51 -16.63 -1.27
N GLN A 198 2.79 -15.69 -0.68
CA GLN A 198 3.15 -14.27 -0.64
C GLN A 198 4.18 -14.05 0.48
N PRO A 199 5.04 -13.01 0.39
CA PRO A 199 6.05 -12.71 1.41
C PRO A 199 5.54 -12.72 2.85
N ASP A 200 4.38 -12.15 3.13
CA ASP A 200 3.82 -12.13 4.49
C ASP A 200 3.45 -13.53 4.99
N GLU A 201 3.04 -14.44 4.11
CA GLU A 201 2.78 -15.84 4.49
C GLU A 201 4.10 -16.56 4.81
N VAL A 202 5.14 -16.36 3.99
CA VAL A 202 6.48 -16.92 4.26
C VAL A 202 7.00 -16.47 5.63
N ALA A 203 6.90 -15.17 5.90
CA ALA A 203 7.34 -14.57 7.15
C ALA A 203 6.55 -15.11 8.36
N ASN A 204 5.21 -15.13 8.26
CA ASN A 204 4.33 -15.56 9.35
C ASN A 204 4.47 -17.05 9.68
N TYR A 205 4.47 -17.91 8.66
CA TYR A 205 4.56 -19.37 8.84
C TYR A 205 6.00 -19.85 9.03
N LYS A 206 7.00 -18.98 8.81
CA LYS A 206 8.44 -19.27 8.94
C LYS A 206 8.87 -20.47 8.08
N THR A 207 8.26 -20.58 6.91
CA THR A 207 8.49 -21.62 5.92
C THR A 207 8.14 -21.07 4.54
N GLY A 208 8.84 -21.51 3.52
CA GLY A 208 8.55 -21.14 2.14
C GLY A 208 9.47 -21.88 1.20
N ASP A 209 9.02 -22.06 -0.04
CA ASP A 209 9.88 -22.49 -1.13
C ASP A 209 10.91 -21.40 -1.49
N GLY A 210 12.04 -21.77 -2.10
CA GLY A 210 13.10 -20.84 -2.46
C GLY A 210 12.64 -19.65 -3.32
N LEU A 211 11.68 -19.86 -4.23
CA LEU A 211 11.13 -18.77 -5.03
C LEU A 211 10.29 -17.80 -4.18
N GLU A 212 9.54 -18.32 -3.22
CA GLU A 212 8.72 -17.52 -2.30
C GLU A 212 9.62 -16.68 -1.37
N LYS A 213 10.71 -17.28 -0.88
CA LYS A 213 11.76 -16.59 -0.11
C LYS A 213 12.44 -15.50 -0.93
N ALA A 214 12.72 -15.76 -2.21
CA ALA A 214 13.27 -14.74 -3.11
C ALA A 214 12.33 -13.54 -3.23
N PHE A 215 11.02 -13.76 -3.42
CA PHE A 215 10.04 -12.66 -3.44
C PHE A 215 9.95 -11.89 -2.12
N LEU A 216 10.12 -12.56 -0.97
CA LEU A 216 10.21 -11.87 0.31
C LEU A 216 11.42 -10.93 0.33
N LEU A 217 12.59 -11.41 -0.07
CA LEU A 217 13.79 -10.58 -0.14
C LEU A 217 13.60 -9.39 -1.08
N VAL A 218 12.97 -9.59 -2.24
CA VAL A 218 12.60 -8.47 -3.14
C VAL A 218 11.74 -7.43 -2.44
N ASN A 219 10.67 -7.84 -1.76
CA ASN A 219 9.77 -6.92 -1.07
C ASN A 219 10.52 -6.04 -0.05
N VAL A 220 11.46 -6.63 0.68
CA VAL A 220 12.31 -5.90 1.64
C VAL A 220 13.28 -4.95 0.93
N ILE A 221 13.94 -5.38 -0.15
CA ILE A 221 14.87 -4.54 -0.92
C ILE A 221 14.12 -3.35 -1.53
N ARG A 222 12.99 -3.59 -2.22
CA ARG A 222 12.19 -2.55 -2.88
C ARG A 222 11.70 -1.49 -1.88
N GLN A 223 11.30 -1.89 -0.69
CA GLN A 223 10.85 -0.93 0.34
C GLN A 223 11.98 0.02 0.78
N ARG A 224 13.23 -0.43 0.73
CA ARG A 224 14.40 0.33 1.21
C ARG A 224 15.09 1.12 0.11
N ASP A 225 15.09 0.58 -1.10
CA ASP A 225 15.68 1.20 -2.29
C ASP A 225 14.67 1.11 -3.45
N PRO A 226 13.68 2.03 -3.50
CA PRO A 226 12.62 2.02 -4.51
C PRO A 226 13.12 2.13 -5.95
N GLU A 227 14.34 2.63 -6.16
CA GLU A 227 14.94 2.84 -7.49
C GLU A 227 15.80 1.65 -7.96
N GLN A 228 15.89 0.58 -7.18
CA GLN A 228 16.75 -0.56 -7.52
C GLN A 228 16.08 -1.50 -8.51
N ASP A 229 16.69 -1.72 -9.68
CA ASP A 229 16.28 -2.79 -10.58
C ASP A 229 16.59 -4.16 -9.97
N ILE A 230 15.62 -5.06 -9.96
CA ILE A 230 15.77 -6.41 -9.42
C ILE A 230 15.38 -7.43 -10.48
N LYS A 231 16.20 -8.47 -10.62
CA LYS A 231 15.96 -9.59 -11.52
C LYS A 231 15.89 -10.90 -10.76
N ILE A 232 14.87 -11.71 -11.00
CA ILE A 232 14.83 -13.10 -10.55
C ILE A 232 14.93 -14.00 -11.78
N THR A 233 15.83 -14.98 -11.73
CA THR A 233 15.91 -16.06 -12.72
C THR A 233 15.61 -17.36 -12.01
N VAL A 234 14.64 -18.11 -12.51
CA VAL A 234 14.29 -19.44 -12.03
C VAL A 234 14.60 -20.41 -13.15
N ASP A 235 15.46 -21.37 -12.89
CA ASP A 235 15.78 -22.46 -13.80
C ASP A 235 15.61 -23.78 -13.04
N ASN A 236 14.44 -24.39 -13.23
CA ASN A 236 13.99 -25.58 -12.54
C ASN A 236 14.01 -25.39 -11.01
N ASN A 237 15.10 -25.82 -10.38
CA ASN A 237 15.27 -25.77 -8.93
C ASN A 237 16.20 -24.63 -8.48
N ASP A 238 16.97 -24.01 -9.38
CA ASP A 238 17.84 -22.89 -9.04
C ASP A 238 17.09 -21.57 -9.17
N VAL A 239 17.05 -20.80 -8.08
CA VAL A 239 16.46 -19.46 -8.05
C VAL A 239 17.56 -18.47 -7.75
N VAL A 240 17.84 -17.57 -8.69
CA VAL A 240 18.85 -16.53 -8.56
C VAL A 240 18.18 -15.17 -8.54
N LEU A 241 18.24 -14.48 -7.41
CA LEU A 241 17.88 -13.08 -7.27
C LEU A 241 19.15 -12.25 -7.47
N LYS A 242 19.10 -11.32 -8.43
CA LYS A 242 20.19 -10.41 -8.75
C LYS A 242 19.72 -8.96 -8.63
N GLU A 243 20.48 -8.21 -7.86
CA GLU A 243 20.41 -6.74 -7.75
C GLU A 243 21.86 -6.20 -7.77
N LYS A 244 22.32 -5.47 -6.74
CA LYS A 244 23.75 -5.19 -6.52
C LYS A 244 24.54 -6.46 -6.19
N SER A 245 23.93 -7.35 -5.40
CA SER A 245 24.45 -8.67 -5.02
C SER A 245 23.66 -9.80 -5.68
N GLU A 246 24.18 -11.02 -5.59
CA GLU A 246 23.53 -12.24 -6.04
C GLU A 246 23.15 -13.12 -4.84
N TYR A 247 21.88 -13.53 -4.78
CA TYR A 247 21.34 -14.39 -3.74
C TYR A 247 20.71 -15.63 -4.38
N ARG A 248 21.03 -16.82 -3.84
CA ARG A 248 20.62 -18.10 -4.41
C ARG A 248 19.67 -18.84 -3.46
N PHE A 249 18.61 -19.40 -4.01
CA PHE A 249 17.67 -20.25 -3.29
C PHE A 249 17.39 -21.51 -4.10
N VAL A 250 16.94 -22.57 -3.42
CA VAL A 250 16.52 -23.82 -4.05
C VAL A 250 14.99 -23.90 -4.04
N SER A 251 14.36 -24.12 -5.19
CA SER A 251 12.92 -24.30 -5.33
C SER A 251 12.57 -25.73 -5.74
N ASP A 252 11.47 -26.26 -5.23
CA ASP A 252 10.89 -27.53 -5.67
C ASP A 252 9.69 -27.32 -6.62
N LYS A 253 9.44 -26.08 -7.07
CA LYS A 253 8.29 -25.73 -7.92
C LYS A 253 8.52 -26.04 -9.40
N GLY A 254 9.78 -26.20 -9.82
CA GLY A 254 10.15 -26.60 -11.18
C GLY A 254 9.69 -25.61 -12.25
N PHE A 255 9.95 -24.32 -12.03
CA PHE A 255 9.65 -23.27 -13.02
C PHE A 255 10.89 -22.91 -13.83
N GLU A 256 10.68 -22.52 -15.09
CA GLU A 256 11.68 -21.86 -15.92
C GLU A 256 11.16 -20.48 -16.28
N LYS A 257 11.72 -19.43 -15.66
CA LYS A 257 11.22 -18.05 -15.83
C LYS A 257 12.28 -17.00 -15.54
N GLN A 258 12.21 -15.91 -16.30
CA GLN A 258 12.95 -14.69 -16.02
C GLN A 258 11.96 -13.58 -15.65
N ILE A 259 12.19 -12.95 -14.51
CA ILE A 259 11.33 -11.91 -13.96
C ILE A 259 12.19 -10.65 -13.78
N SER A 260 11.70 -9.55 -14.32
CA SER A 260 12.34 -8.23 -14.17
C SER A 260 11.38 -7.33 -13.41
N ILE A 261 11.86 -6.73 -12.34
CA ILE A 261 11.11 -5.82 -11.47
C ILE A 261 11.86 -4.49 -11.56
N PRO A 262 11.46 -3.61 -12.50
CA PRO A 262 12.13 -2.33 -12.67
C PRO A 262 11.90 -1.42 -11.45
N ALA A 263 12.71 -0.38 -11.33
CA ALA A 263 12.44 0.79 -10.51
C ALA A 263 11.00 1.32 -10.72
#